data_AF-A0AAW7IML6-F1
#
_entry.id   AF-A0AAW7IML6-F1
#
_cell.length_a   1.000
_cell.length_b   1.000
_cell.length_c   1.000
_cell.angle_alpha   90.00
_cell.angle_beta   90.00
_cell.angle_gamma   90.00
#
_symmetry.space_group_name_H-M   'P 1'
#
loop_
_entity.id
_entity.type
_entity.pdbx_description
1 polymer ?
#
loop_
_entity_poly.entity_id
_entity_poly.type
_entity_poly.pdbx_seq_one_letter_code
_entity_poly.pdbx_strand_id
1 'polypeptide(L)'
;MTNNTPKIKGTHIRCKGKVEKNYEQVPHSIFRYLELGLISGNDLAVYIMLLKNDNNQKLYAYPTVNQLSIWTGINSRTVKAATKRLELVGLIRKEKAPGYANKNRYYVNLPHEKEVLEKLVPELKAKLDLKISKLEIEAEQDKQRLEVISTYGRDYKSY
;
A
#
# COMPACT_ATOMS: atom_id res chain seq x y z
N MET A 1 -6.60 25.60 19.35
CA MET A 1 -6.07 25.95 18.02
C MET A 1 -7.04 25.41 16.99
N THR A 2 -7.69 26.28 16.21
CA THR A 2 -8.57 25.86 15.13
C THR A 2 -7.70 25.33 13.98
N ASN A 3 -7.74 24.01 13.76
CA ASN A 3 -7.03 23.37 12.64
C ASN A 3 -7.70 23.80 11.32
N ASN A 4 -7.25 24.92 10.76
CA ASN A 4 -7.71 25.44 9.49
C ASN A 4 -7.08 24.59 8.37
N THR A 5 -7.65 23.43 8.11
CA THR A 5 -7.16 22.53 7.05
C THR A 5 -7.42 23.19 5.69
N PRO A 6 -6.38 23.43 4.86
CA PRO A 6 -6.56 24.11 3.58
C PRO A 6 -7.45 23.27 2.65
N LYS A 7 -8.48 23.91 2.08
CA LYS A 7 -9.30 23.30 1.02
C LYS A 7 -8.64 23.54 -0.33
N ILE A 8 -8.17 22.48 -0.96
CA ILE A 8 -7.52 22.51 -2.27
C ILE A 8 -8.52 22.00 -3.32
N LYS A 9 -8.68 22.74 -4.43
CA LYS A 9 -9.53 22.31 -5.57
C LYS A 9 -8.83 21.22 -6.38
N GLY A 10 -9.60 20.22 -6.82
CA GLY A 10 -9.09 19.16 -7.70
C GLY A 10 -8.78 19.69 -9.11
N THR A 11 -7.84 19.05 -9.79
CA THR A 11 -7.46 19.44 -11.16
C THR A 11 -8.50 19.04 -12.21
N HIS A 12 -9.39 18.09 -11.91
CA HIS A 12 -10.38 17.50 -12.85
C HIS A 12 -9.76 16.89 -14.13
N ILE A 13 -8.45 16.66 -14.15
CA ILE A 13 -7.74 16.05 -15.27
C ILE A 13 -7.62 14.54 -15.01
N ARG A 14 -8.10 13.72 -15.95
CA ARG A 14 -7.91 12.25 -15.92
C ARG A 14 -6.43 11.90 -15.93
N CYS A 15 -5.97 11.15 -14.92
CA CYS A 15 -4.56 10.80 -14.72
C CYS A 15 -4.03 9.78 -15.74
N LYS A 16 -4.78 8.68 -15.99
CA LYS A 16 -4.33 7.58 -16.86
C LYS A 16 -4.02 8.07 -18.28
N GLY A 17 -2.79 7.84 -18.73
CA GLY A 17 -2.30 8.23 -20.07
C GLY A 17 -1.84 9.68 -20.21
N LYS A 18 -1.82 10.46 -19.12
CA LYS A 18 -1.38 11.88 -19.15
C LYS A 18 -0.16 12.18 -18.27
N VAL A 19 0.33 11.19 -17.53
CA VAL A 19 1.51 11.36 -16.69
C VAL A 19 2.75 11.05 -17.52
N GLU A 20 3.48 12.09 -17.91
CA GLU A 20 4.65 11.97 -18.78
C GLU A 20 5.97 12.11 -18.00
N LYS A 21 5.96 12.78 -16.85
CA LYS A 21 7.15 13.11 -16.05
C LYS A 21 6.86 12.95 -14.56
N ASN A 22 7.92 12.79 -13.77
CA ASN A 22 7.86 12.72 -12.30
C ASN A 22 6.99 11.59 -11.75
N TYR A 23 7.03 10.42 -12.38
CA TYR A 23 6.40 9.21 -11.87
C TYR A 23 7.44 8.12 -11.68
N GLU A 24 7.17 7.22 -10.74
CA GLU A 24 7.98 6.03 -10.51
C GLU A 24 7.16 4.81 -10.91
N GLN A 25 7.82 3.86 -11.60
CA GLN A 25 7.21 2.57 -11.85
C GLN A 25 7.33 1.72 -10.59
N VAL A 26 6.20 1.22 -10.10
CA VAL A 26 6.14 0.34 -8.93
C VAL A 26 5.53 -0.99 -9.37
N PRO A 27 6.15 -2.13 -9.05
CA PRO A 27 5.58 -3.44 -9.37
C PRO A 27 4.19 -3.59 -8.75
N HIS A 28 3.19 -3.94 -9.56
CA HIS A 28 1.81 -4.07 -9.09
C HIS A 28 1.64 -5.21 -8.08
N SER A 29 2.51 -6.22 -8.12
CA SER A 29 2.54 -7.35 -7.18
C SER A 29 2.67 -6.93 -5.71
N ILE A 30 3.19 -5.73 -5.42
CA ILE A 30 3.26 -5.20 -4.05
C ILE A 30 1.88 -5.08 -3.37
N PHE A 31 0.82 -4.83 -4.15
CA PHE A 31 -0.53 -4.72 -3.60
C PHE A 31 -1.03 -6.05 -3.03
N ARG A 32 -0.53 -7.19 -3.51
CA ARG A 32 -0.89 -8.49 -2.95
C ARG A 32 -0.38 -8.65 -1.51
N TYR A 33 0.75 -8.04 -1.17
CA TYR A 33 1.25 -8.01 0.21
C TYR A 33 0.33 -7.19 1.13
N LEU A 34 -0.28 -6.11 0.61
CA LEU A 34 -1.28 -5.33 1.36
C LEU A 34 -2.56 -6.14 1.58
N GLU A 35 -3.07 -6.78 0.52
CA GLU A 35 -4.29 -7.58 0.57
C GLU A 35 -4.18 -8.75 1.56
N LEU A 36 -3.04 -9.43 1.57
CA LEU A 36 -2.73 -10.51 2.51
C LEU A 36 -2.40 -10.02 3.92
N GLY A 37 -2.31 -8.70 4.14
CA GLY A 37 -1.98 -8.11 5.44
C GLY A 37 -0.52 -8.31 5.87
N LEU A 38 0.37 -8.66 4.93
CA LEU A 38 1.81 -8.82 5.17
C LEU A 38 2.48 -7.47 5.43
N ILE A 39 1.96 -6.42 4.82
CA ILE A 39 2.42 -5.04 4.98
C ILE A 39 1.22 -4.11 5.17
N SER A 40 1.46 -2.93 5.74
CA SER A 40 0.49 -1.84 5.88
C SER A 40 0.71 -0.72 4.86
N GLY A 41 -0.22 0.24 4.76
CA GLY A 41 -0.05 1.41 3.89
C GLY A 41 1.20 2.24 4.23
N ASN A 42 1.56 2.33 5.51
CA ASN A 42 2.79 2.98 5.95
C ASN A 42 4.05 2.24 5.47
N ASP A 43 3.99 0.91 5.44
CA ASP A 43 5.09 0.08 4.96
C ASP A 43 5.25 0.23 3.45
N LEU A 44 4.14 0.28 2.70
CA LEU A 44 4.16 0.56 1.27
C LEU A 44 4.81 1.92 0.98
N ALA A 45 4.46 2.98 1.72
CA ALA A 45 5.05 4.30 1.55
C ALA A 45 6.58 4.28 1.75
N VAL A 46 7.05 3.58 2.78
CA VAL A 46 8.49 3.41 3.04
C VAL A 46 9.15 2.60 1.91
N TYR A 47 8.53 1.51 1.45
CA TYR A 47 9.03 0.69 0.35
C TYR A 47 9.19 1.50 -0.94
N ILE A 48 8.17 2.28 -1.34
CA ILE A 48 8.22 3.12 -2.54
C ILE A 48 9.33 4.18 -2.43
N MET A 49 9.52 4.79 -1.26
CA MET A 49 10.62 5.75 -1.06
C MET A 49 12.00 5.08 -1.12
N LEU A 50 12.13 3.85 -0.62
CA LEU A 50 13.37 3.09 -0.75
C LEU A 50 13.64 2.73 -2.22
N LEU A 51 12.63 2.25 -2.96
CA LEU A 51 12.73 1.94 -4.38
C LEU A 51 13.14 3.16 -5.21
N LYS A 52 12.50 4.31 -4.97
CA LYS A 52 12.85 5.58 -5.63
C LYS A 52 14.30 6.01 -5.38
N ASN A 53 14.85 5.68 -4.21
CA ASN A 53 16.21 6.04 -3.83
C ASN A 53 17.21 4.89 -4.06
N ASP A 54 16.78 3.81 -4.71
CA ASP A 54 17.68 2.72 -5.05
C ASP A 54 18.63 3.18 -6.16
N ASN A 55 19.91 3.09 -5.88
CA ASN A 55 20.93 3.67 -6.74
C ASN A 55 21.50 2.58 -7.65
N ASN A 56 21.23 2.65 -8.95
CA ASN A 56 21.70 1.64 -9.93
C ASN A 56 23.23 1.44 -9.96
N GLN A 57 24.03 2.44 -9.58
CA GLN A 57 25.49 2.30 -9.53
C GLN A 57 25.97 1.61 -8.25
N LYS A 58 25.30 1.88 -7.12
CA LYS A 58 25.67 1.33 -5.81
C LYS A 58 24.92 0.05 -5.47
N LEU A 59 23.82 -0.24 -6.17
CA LEU A 59 22.90 -1.35 -5.96
C LEU A 59 22.24 -1.37 -4.57
N TYR A 60 22.06 -0.19 -3.96
CA TYR A 60 21.31 -0.02 -2.70
C TYR A 60 20.83 1.43 -2.51
N ALA A 61 19.76 1.57 -1.72
CA ALA A 61 19.32 2.83 -1.14
C ALA A 61 20.02 3.06 0.23
N TYR A 62 20.30 4.32 0.58
CA TYR A 62 20.94 4.67 1.85
C TYR A 62 20.30 5.87 2.59
N PRO A 63 18.98 6.08 2.55
CA PRO A 63 18.37 7.15 3.32
C PRO A 63 18.46 6.86 4.82
N THR A 64 18.62 7.90 5.60
CA THR A 64 18.47 7.83 7.06
C THR A 64 17.00 7.65 7.43
N VAL A 65 16.74 7.14 8.64
CA VAL A 65 15.37 7.04 9.19
C VAL A 65 14.69 8.42 9.21
N ASN A 66 15.44 9.49 9.50
CA ASN A 66 14.90 10.85 9.53
C ASN A 66 14.51 11.34 8.14
N GLN A 67 15.33 11.05 7.11
CA GLN A 67 14.97 11.36 5.72
C GLN A 67 13.70 10.62 5.29
N LEU A 68 13.62 9.32 5.57
CA LEU A 68 12.41 8.54 5.31
C LEU A 68 11.19 9.15 6.02
N SER A 69 11.35 9.52 7.30
CA SER A 69 10.28 10.16 8.07
C SER A 69 9.77 11.46 7.44
N ILE A 70 10.67 12.29 6.93
CA ILE A 70 10.31 13.54 6.27
C ILE A 70 9.60 13.25 4.96
N TRP A 71 10.13 12.35 4.13
CA TRP A 71 9.59 12.06 2.80
C TRP A 71 8.23 11.38 2.84
N THR A 72 8.01 10.48 3.81
CA THR A 72 6.73 9.78 3.94
C THR A 72 5.75 10.47 4.88
N GLY A 73 6.20 11.48 5.65
CA GLY A 73 5.41 12.08 6.74
C GLY A 73 5.14 11.13 7.91
N ILE A 74 5.91 10.04 8.02
CA ILE A 74 5.73 8.99 9.04
C ILE A 74 6.75 9.19 10.15
N ASN A 75 6.33 9.11 11.42
CA ASN A 75 7.27 9.24 12.53
C ASN A 75 8.39 8.16 12.49
N SER A 76 9.56 8.50 13.04
CA SER A 76 10.75 7.64 12.94
C SER A 76 10.61 6.27 13.59
N ARG A 77 9.79 6.16 14.64
CA ARG A 77 9.50 4.87 15.29
C ARG A 77 8.72 3.96 14.33
N THR A 78 7.70 4.49 13.67
CA THR A 78 6.91 3.76 12.68
C THR A 78 7.74 3.43 11.44
N VAL A 79 8.64 4.31 10.98
CA VAL A 79 9.58 3.98 9.89
C VAL A 79 10.49 2.80 10.27
N LYS A 80 11.04 2.79 11.50
CA LYS A 80 11.83 1.64 11.99
C LYS A 80 11.00 0.35 12.02
N ALA A 81 9.77 0.41 12.50
CA ALA A 81 8.86 -0.74 12.50
C ALA A 81 8.54 -1.22 11.08
N ALA A 82 8.31 -0.28 10.15
CA ALA A 82 8.04 -0.56 8.76
C ALA A 82 9.22 -1.26 8.07
N THR A 83 10.43 -0.72 8.22
CA THR A 83 11.64 -1.36 7.67
C THR A 83 11.85 -2.78 8.23
N LYS A 84 11.55 -3.03 9.51
CA LYS A 84 11.62 -4.38 10.08
C LYS A 84 10.57 -5.32 9.47
N ARG A 85 9.34 -4.87 9.25
CA ARG A 85 8.30 -5.67 8.60
C ARG A 85 8.65 -5.97 7.14
N LEU A 86 9.09 -4.96 6.39
CA LEU A 86 9.53 -5.11 5.01
C LEU A 86 10.68 -6.13 4.88
N GLU A 87 11.62 -6.11 5.83
CA GLU A 87 12.71 -7.09 5.90
C GLU A 87 12.19 -8.50 6.20
N LEU A 88 11.25 -8.64 7.14
CA LEU A 88 10.64 -9.92 7.50
C LEU A 88 9.90 -10.57 6.32
N VAL A 89 9.23 -9.78 5.48
CA VAL A 89 8.50 -10.29 4.31
C VAL A 89 9.36 -10.35 3.04
N GLY A 90 10.66 -10.15 3.16
CA GLY A 90 11.64 -10.30 2.07
C GLY A 90 11.66 -9.18 1.03
N LEU A 91 10.90 -8.09 1.24
CA LEU A 91 10.85 -6.96 0.30
C LEU A 91 12.10 -6.08 0.35
N ILE A 92 12.85 -6.12 1.45
CA ILE A 92 14.14 -5.45 1.57
C ILE A 92 15.15 -6.32 2.31
N ARG A 93 16.44 -6.08 2.07
CA ARG A 93 17.54 -6.51 2.97
C ARG A 93 18.20 -5.28 3.57
N LYS A 94 18.41 -5.27 4.89
CA LYS A 94 19.04 -4.16 5.60
C LYS A 94 20.42 -4.54 6.11
N GLU A 95 21.42 -3.74 5.78
CA GLU A 95 22.80 -3.93 6.25
C GLU A 95 23.35 -2.66 6.89
N LYS A 96 24.35 -2.80 7.76
CA LYS A 96 25.14 -1.67 8.25
C LYS A 96 26.20 -1.30 7.24
N ALA A 97 26.45 0.00 7.08
CA ALA A 97 27.58 0.46 6.30
C ALA A 97 28.89 0.15 7.06
N PRO A 98 29.92 -0.37 6.38
CA PRO A 98 31.22 -0.60 7.01
C PRO A 98 31.78 0.72 7.55
N GLY A 99 32.29 0.69 8.78
CA GLY A 99 32.82 1.88 9.46
C GLY A 99 31.76 2.88 9.99
N TYR A 100 30.46 2.64 9.80
CA TYR A 100 29.41 3.53 10.29
C TYR A 100 28.24 2.77 10.93
N ALA A 101 28.31 2.54 12.25
CA ALA A 101 27.28 1.82 13.02
C ALA A 101 25.85 2.38 12.86
N ASN A 102 25.73 3.69 12.60
CA ASN A 102 24.44 4.38 12.51
C ASN A 102 23.91 4.56 11.09
N LYS A 103 24.63 4.08 10.07
CA LYS A 103 24.21 4.19 8.66
C LYS A 103 23.77 2.84 8.13
N ASN A 104 22.56 2.80 7.59
CA ASN A 104 21.97 1.60 6.99
C ASN A 104 22.07 1.68 5.46
N ARG A 105 22.29 0.53 4.83
CA ARG A 105 22.10 0.28 3.41
C ARG A 105 20.87 -0.62 3.26
N TYR A 106 20.03 -0.31 2.28
CA TYR A 106 18.79 -1.01 2.00
C TYR A 106 18.85 -1.52 0.58
N TYR A 107 18.82 -2.84 0.43
CA TYR A 107 18.68 -3.50 -0.86
C TYR A 107 17.20 -3.76 -1.07
N VAL A 108 16.63 -3.22 -2.14
CA VAL A 108 15.20 -3.33 -2.43
C VAL A 108 14.98 -4.51 -3.36
N ASN A 109 14.14 -5.46 -2.94
CA ASN A 109 13.84 -6.65 -3.72
C ASN A 109 12.52 -6.48 -4.46
N LEU A 110 12.42 -7.11 -5.63
CA LEU A 110 11.14 -7.21 -6.33
C LEU A 110 10.14 -8.03 -5.50
N PRO A 111 8.86 -7.63 -5.43
CA PRO A 111 7.84 -8.44 -4.78
C PRO A 111 7.60 -9.73 -5.56
N HIS A 112 7.27 -10.80 -4.85
CA HIS A 112 6.90 -12.05 -5.50
C HIS A 112 5.63 -11.91 -6.33
N GLU A 113 5.56 -12.67 -7.43
CA GLU A 113 4.33 -12.86 -8.19
C GLU A 113 3.23 -13.47 -7.33
N LYS A 114 1.99 -13.19 -7.69
CA LYS A 114 0.80 -13.54 -6.90
C LYS A 114 0.76 -15.04 -6.55
N GLU A 115 0.97 -15.90 -7.53
CA GLU A 115 0.85 -17.36 -7.37
C GLU A 115 1.94 -17.91 -6.45
N VAL A 116 3.14 -17.31 -6.49
CA VAL A 116 4.26 -17.70 -5.62
C VAL A 116 3.97 -17.25 -4.19
N LEU A 117 3.54 -16.00 -4.01
CA LEU A 117 3.24 -15.44 -2.69
C LEU A 117 2.12 -16.22 -2.00
N GLU A 118 1.08 -16.59 -2.73
CA GLU A 118 -0.04 -17.37 -2.21
C GLU A 118 0.36 -18.78 -1.75
N LYS A 119 1.35 -19.40 -2.39
CA LYS A 119 1.90 -20.69 -1.95
C LYS A 119 2.75 -20.56 -0.68
N LEU A 120 3.40 -19.41 -0.49
CA LEU A 120 4.24 -19.15 0.69
C LEU A 120 3.39 -18.88 1.94
N VAL A 121 2.19 -18.29 1.79
CA VAL A 121 1.32 -17.93 2.92
C VAL A 121 -0.12 -18.42 2.75
N PRO A 122 -0.33 -19.75 2.69
CA PRO A 122 -1.65 -20.33 2.41
C PRO A 122 -2.71 -19.96 3.46
N GLU A 123 -2.32 -19.82 4.72
CA GLU A 123 -3.23 -19.43 5.81
C GLU A 123 -3.79 -18.01 5.64
N LEU A 124 -2.93 -17.06 5.23
CA LEU A 124 -3.33 -15.67 4.99
C LEU A 124 -4.21 -15.56 3.76
N LYS A 125 -3.94 -16.37 2.73
CA LYS A 125 -4.81 -16.50 1.56
C LYS A 125 -6.21 -16.97 1.98
N ALA A 126 -6.30 -18.07 2.72
CA ALA A 126 -7.59 -18.61 3.17
C ALA A 126 -8.39 -17.56 3.97
N LYS A 127 -7.72 -16.81 4.85
CA LYS A 127 -8.34 -15.71 5.60
C LYS A 127 -8.86 -14.59 4.71
N LEU A 128 -8.12 -14.25 3.66
CA LEU A 128 -8.53 -13.25 2.68
C LEU A 128 -9.73 -13.74 1.86
N ASP A 129 -9.72 -14.98 1.40
CA ASP A 129 -10.81 -15.57 0.63
C ASP A 129 -12.12 -15.59 1.45
N LEU A 130 -12.04 -15.90 2.75
CA LEU A 130 -13.16 -15.79 3.68
C LEU A 130 -13.67 -14.37 3.85
N LYS A 131 -12.80 -13.37 3.74
CA LYS A 131 -13.21 -11.96 3.82
C LYS A 131 -13.90 -11.53 2.54
N ILE A 132 -13.39 -11.96 1.38
CA ILE A 132 -13.98 -11.66 0.07
C ILE A 132 -15.38 -12.26 -0.04
N SER A 133 -15.56 -13.53 0.33
CA SER A 133 -16.87 -14.19 0.25
C SER A 133 -17.93 -13.52 1.13
N LYS A 134 -17.56 -13.06 2.32
CA LYS A 134 -18.46 -12.27 3.19
C LYS A 134 -18.89 -10.97 2.54
N LEU A 135 -17.95 -10.24 1.92
CA LEU A 135 -18.24 -8.99 1.23
C LEU A 135 -19.13 -9.20 -0.01
N GLU A 136 -18.95 -10.30 -0.73
CA GLU A 136 -19.80 -10.63 -1.88
C GLU A 136 -21.25 -10.93 -1.44
N ILE A 137 -21.42 -11.67 -0.34
CA ILE A 137 -22.74 -11.92 0.25
C ILE A 137 -23.41 -10.61 0.69
N GLU A 138 -22.67 -9.72 1.36
CA GLU A 138 -23.17 -8.40 1.79
C GLU A 138 -23.57 -7.54 0.58
N ALA A 139 -22.74 -7.51 -0.47
CA ALA A 139 -23.02 -6.75 -1.68
C ALA A 139 -24.27 -7.26 -2.40
N GLU A 140 -24.50 -8.57 -2.42
CA GLU A 140 -25.69 -9.16 -3.02
C GLU A 140 -26.95 -8.86 -2.20
N GLN A 141 -26.86 -8.91 -0.86
CA GLN A 141 -27.95 -8.49 0.02
C GLN A 141 -28.31 -7.00 -0.13
N ASP A 142 -27.32 -6.13 -0.37
CA ASP A 142 -27.54 -4.71 -0.62
C ASP A 142 -28.24 -4.46 -1.97
N LYS A 143 -27.88 -5.22 -3.03
CA LYS A 143 -28.61 -5.16 -4.31
C LYS A 143 -30.06 -5.60 -4.15
N GLN A 144 -30.30 -6.71 -3.46
CA GLN A 144 -31.66 -7.20 -3.20
C GLN A 144 -32.49 -6.18 -2.41
N ARG A 145 -31.89 -5.49 -1.44
CA ARG A 145 -32.56 -4.37 -0.73
C ARG A 145 -32.95 -3.24 -1.66
N LEU A 146 -32.07 -2.84 -2.59
CA LEU A 146 -32.37 -1.80 -3.57
C LEU A 146 -33.49 -2.22 -4.53
N GLU A 147 -33.50 -3.47 -4.97
CA GLU A 147 -34.55 -4.02 -5.85
C GLU A 147 -35.91 -4.06 -5.14
N VAL A 148 -35.97 -4.52 -3.89
CA VAL A 148 -37.18 -4.51 -3.06
C VAL A 148 -37.71 -3.08 -2.88
N ILE A 149 -36.85 -2.10 -2.54
CA ILE A 149 -37.26 -0.69 -2.42
C ILE A 149 -37.78 -0.14 -3.76
N SER A 150 -37.17 -0.50 -4.89
CA SER A 150 -37.63 -0.07 -6.21
C SER A 150 -38.99 -0.65 -6.60
N THR A 151 -39.33 -1.83 -6.07
CA THR A 151 -40.57 -2.54 -6.35
C THR A 151 -41.73 -1.97 -5.53
N TYR A 152 -41.51 -1.67 -4.25
CA TYR A 152 -42.53 -1.08 -3.36
C TYR A 152 -42.59 0.47 -3.39
N GLY A 153 -41.56 1.14 -3.93
CA GLY A 153 -41.52 2.60 -4.07
C GLY A 153 -42.32 3.17 -5.26
N ARG A 154 -42.83 2.32 -6.17
CA ARG A 154 -43.70 2.76 -7.28
C ARG A 154 -45.18 2.88 -6.89
N ASP A 155 -45.60 2.28 -5.77
CA ASP A 155 -47.01 2.23 -5.38
C ASP A 155 -47.45 3.39 -4.46
N TYR A 156 -46.54 4.27 -4.04
CA TYR A 156 -46.84 5.42 -3.18
C TYR A 156 -46.98 6.77 -3.92
N LYS A 157 -47.56 6.77 -5.12
CA LYS A 157 -48.04 7.98 -5.80
C LYS A 157 -49.37 7.74 -6.52
N SER A 158 -50.43 7.48 -5.77
CA SER A 158 -51.78 7.80 -6.21
C SER A 158 -52.76 7.68 -5.04
N TYR A 159 -52.81 8.70 -4.17
CA TYR A 159 -54.02 9.09 -3.42
C TYR A 159 -53.92 10.58 -3.11
#